data_AF-A0A929RPH0-F1
#
_entry.id   AF-A0A929RPH0-F1
#
_cell.length_a   1.000
_cell.length_b   1.000
_cell.length_c   1.000
_cell.angle_alpha   90.00
_cell.angle_beta   90.00
_cell.angle_gamma   90.00
#
_symmetry.space_group_name_H-M   'P 1'
#
loop_
_entity.id
_entity.type
_entity.pdbx_description
1 polymer ?
#
loop_
_entity_poly.entity_id
_entity_poly.type
_entity_poly.pdbx_seq_one_letter_code
_entity_poly.pdbx_strand_id
1 'polypeptide(L)' 'MFLPQRLPGQDWLGVVVAIPEPWVTQLTELRLRLGDLAGSRIPAHITLMPPTPVAREARAEVIDHLRSIA' A
#
# COMPACT_ATOMS: atom_id res chain seq x y z
N MET A 1 9.24 1.04 -6.41
CA MET A 1 8.12 0.14 -6.07
C MET A 1 7.94 -0.81 -7.23
N PHE A 2 8.02 -2.12 -6.99
CA PHE A 2 7.69 -3.10 -8.03
C PHE A 2 6.18 -3.16 -8.20
N LEU A 3 5.70 -2.99 -9.43
CA LEU A 3 4.31 -3.15 -9.80
C LEU A 3 4.25 -4.32 -10.80
N PRO A 4 3.56 -5.43 -10.47
CA PRO A 4 3.43 -6.54 -11.41
C PRO A 4 2.62 -6.11 -12.64
N GLN A 5 2.79 -6.82 -13.75
CA GLN A 5 2.00 -6.57 -14.95
C GLN A 5 0.50 -6.77 -14.65
N ARG A 6 -0.35 -5.89 -15.19
CA ARG A 6 -1.80 -6.03 -15.17
C ARG A 6 -2.34 -6.06 -16.59
N LEU A 7 -3.44 -6.77 -16.78
CA LEU A 7 -4.18 -6.84 -18.04
C LEU A 7 -5.21 -5.69 -18.15
N PRO A 8 -5.72 -5.41 -19.36
CA PRO A 8 -6.90 -4.55 -19.51
C PRO A 8 -8.05 -5.04 -18.63
N GLY A 9 -8.75 -4.11 -17.97
CA GLY A 9 -9.81 -4.44 -17.02
C GLY A 9 -9.34 -4.73 -15.59
N GLN A 10 -8.03 -4.74 -15.32
CA GLN A 10 -7.49 -4.91 -13.96
C GLN A 10 -6.99 -3.59 -13.35
N ASP A 11 -7.08 -3.50 -12.03
CA ASP A 11 -6.48 -2.46 -11.17
C ASP A 11 -5.45 -3.09 -10.22
N TRP A 12 -4.46 -2.31 -9.79
CA TRP A 12 -3.57 -2.75 -8.71
C TRP A 12 -4.22 -2.44 -7.36
N LEU A 13 -4.41 -3.46 -6.54
CA LEU A 13 -4.84 -3.31 -5.16
C LEU A 13 -3.69 -3.74 -4.24
N GLY A 14 -3.42 -2.95 -3.21
CA GLY A 14 -2.51 -3.30 -2.12
C GLY A 14 -3.22 -3.15 -0.79
N VAL A 15 -2.82 -3.94 0.20
CA VAL A 15 -3.34 -3.87 1.57
C VAL A 15 -2.20 -3.50 2.49
N VAL A 16 -2.40 -2.45 3.28
CA VAL A 16 -1.38 -1.90 4.16
C VAL A 16 -1.95 -1.57 5.53
N VAL A 17 -1.10 -1.61 6.55
CA VAL A 17 -1.37 -1.03 7.87
C VAL A 17 -0.64 0.30 7.94
N ALA A 18 -1.38 1.38 8.15
CA ALA A 18 -0.79 2.70 8.37
C ALA A 18 -0.01 2.72 9.69
N ILE A 19 1.18 3.31 9.68
CA ILE A 19 1.92 3.55 10.92
C ILE A 19 1.32 4.79 11.61
N PRO A 20 0.97 4.73 12.90
CA PRO A 20 0.44 5.89 13.62
C PRO A 20 1.56 6.87 14.05
N GLU A 21 1.15 8.05 14.50
CA GLU A 21 2.05 8.96 15.21
C GLU A 21 2.47 8.38 16.57
N PRO A 22 3.68 8.70 17.07
CA PRO A 22 4.69 9.59 16.46
C PRO A 22 5.58 8.88 15.42
N TRP A 23 5.40 7.58 15.21
CA TRP A 23 6.33 6.75 14.45
C TRP A 23 6.35 7.05 12.95
N VAL A 24 5.21 7.45 12.37
CA VAL A 24 5.16 7.81 10.94
C VAL A 24 6.06 9.01 10.64
N THR A 25 6.08 10.02 11.52
CA THR A 25 6.99 11.16 11.41
C THR A 25 8.45 10.71 11.53
N GLN A 26 8.79 9.97 12.59
CA GLN A 26 10.15 9.50 12.84
C GLN A 26 10.72 8.65 11.68
N LEU A 27 9.90 7.74 11.14
CA LEU A 27 10.29 6.90 10.01
C LEU A 27 10.42 7.70 8.72
N THR A 28 9.56 8.68 8.49
CA THR A 28 9.65 9.56 7.30
C THR A 28 10.95 10.35 7.33
N GLU A 29 11.31 10.97 8.45
CA GLU A 29 12.56 11.71 8.61
C GLU A 29 13.79 10.80 8.46
N LEU A 30 13.75 9.60 9.04
CA LEU A 30 14.83 8.62 8.90
C LEU A 30 15.04 8.22 7.44
N ARG A 31 13.96 7.90 6.72
CA ARG A 31 14.02 7.54 5.28
C ARG A 31 14.65 8.66 4.45
N LEU A 32 14.25 9.91 4.69
CA LEU A 32 14.82 11.07 4.00
C LEU A 32 16.32 11.24 4.30
N ARG A 33 16.73 11.11 5.57
CA ARG A 33 18.16 11.20 5.96
C ARG A 33 19.01 10.09 5.34
N LEU A 34 18.42 8.92 5.09
CA LEU A 34 19.07 7.78 4.42
C LEU A 34 19.03 7.88 2.88
N GLY A 35 18.49 8.96 2.32
CA GLY A 35 18.42 9.19 0.87
C GLY A 35 17.21 8.54 0.19
N ASP A 36 16.28 7.92 0.93
CA ASP A 36 15.01 7.45 0.38
C ASP A 36 14.03 8.63 0.21
N LEU A 37 14.17 9.33 -0.92
CA LEU A 37 13.30 10.45 -1.28
C LEU A 37 11.84 10.03 -1.46
N ALA A 38 11.55 8.76 -1.74
CA ALA A 38 10.17 8.28 -1.84
C ALA A 38 9.44 8.31 -0.49
N GLY A 39 10.20 8.37 0.63
CA GLY A 39 9.65 8.58 1.97
C GLY A 39 8.82 9.85 2.11
N SER A 40 9.10 10.89 1.32
CA SER A 40 8.28 12.12 1.30
C SER A 40 6.92 11.97 0.62
N ARG A 41 6.74 10.94 -0.22
CA ARG A 41 5.54 10.77 -1.06
C ARG A 41 4.62 9.66 -0.58
N ILE A 42 5.19 8.65 0.08
CA ILE A 42 4.48 7.49 0.56
C ILE A 42 4.75 7.36 2.05
N PRO A 43 3.77 7.70 2.92
CA PRO A 43 3.88 7.54 4.35
C PRO A 43 4.32 6.11 4.73
N ALA A 44 5.06 5.98 5.82
CA ALA A 44 5.46 4.68 6.33
C ALA A 44 4.23 3.80 6.60
N HIS A 45 4.28 2.56 6.15
CA HIS A 45 3.22 1.56 6.29
C HIS A 45 3.84 0.16 6.30
N ILE A 46 3.09 -0.80 6.82
CA ILE A 46 3.42 -2.23 6.72
C ILE A 46 2.58 -2.82 5.60
N THR A 47 3.23 -3.36 4.57
CA THR A 47 2.54 -4.05 3.49
C THR A 47 2.08 -5.43 3.94
N LEU A 48 0.77 -5.69 3.91
CA LEU A 48 0.20 -7.02 4.11
C LEU A 48 0.00 -7.76 2.78
N MET A 49 -0.36 -7.01 1.74
CA MET A 49 -0.48 -7.50 0.37
C MET A 49 0.19 -6.47 -0.56
N PRO A 50 1.20 -6.86 -1.36
CA PRO A 50 1.78 -5.97 -2.35
C PRO A 50 0.73 -5.60 -3.41
N PRO A 51 1.02 -4.61 -4.29
CA PRO A 51 0.16 -4.33 -5.44
C PRO A 51 -0.10 -5.60 -6.25
N THR A 52 -1.32 -6.12 -6.20
CA THR A 52 -1.77 -7.32 -6.91
C THR A 52 -2.76 -6.90 -7.99
N PRO A 53 -2.63 -7.39 -9.24
CA PRO A 53 -3.64 -7.15 -10.26
C PRO A 53 -4.95 -7.84 -9.88
N VAL A 54 -6.02 -7.06 -9.78
CA VAL A 54 -7.37 -7.54 -9.48
C VAL A 54 -8.29 -7.05 -10.58
N ALA A 55 -9.18 -7.93 -11.04
CA ALA A 55 -10.20 -7.59 -12.01
C ALA A 55 -11.13 -6.51 -11.44
N ARG A 56 -11.43 -5.47 -12.21
CA ARG A 56 -12.07 -4.24 -11.69
C ARG A 56 -13.46 -4.51 -11.10
N GLU A 57 -14.15 -5.47 -11.68
CA GLU A 57 -15.46 -5.97 -11.26
C GLU A 57 -15.39 -6.68 -9.89
N ALA A 58 -14.28 -7.37 -9.61
CA ALA A 58 -14.03 -8.04 -8.33
C ALA A 58 -13.62 -7.10 -7.18
N ARG A 59 -13.44 -5.79 -7.43
CA ARG A 59 -12.99 -4.82 -6.41
C ARG A 59 -13.93 -4.77 -5.19
N ALA A 60 -15.24 -4.83 -5.41
CA ALA A 60 -16.21 -4.78 -4.33
C ALA A 60 -16.07 -5.99 -3.39
N GLU A 61 -15.94 -7.18 -3.95
CA GLU A 61 -15.74 -8.42 -3.20
C GLU A 61 -14.48 -8.40 -2.34
N VAL A 62 -13.37 -7.88 -2.89
CA VAL A 62 -12.13 -7.71 -2.12
C VAL A 62 -12.33 -6.78 -0.92
N ILE A 63 -13.07 -5.67 -1.09
CA ILE A 63 -13.35 -4.74 0.00
C ILE A 63 -14.25 -5.39 1.06
N ASP A 64 -15.27 -6.15 0.65
CA ASP A 64 -16.18 -6.84 1.56
C ASP A 64 -15.45 -7.94 2.35
N HIS A 65 -14.56 -8.68 1.69
CA HIS A 65 -13.71 -9.65 2.36
C HIS A 65 -12.81 -8.99 3.41
N LEU A 66 -12.12 -7.89 3.06
CA LEU A 66 -11.27 -7.16 3.99
C LEU A 66 -12.08 -6.64 5.20
N ARG A 67 -13.30 -6.15 5.00
CA ARG A 67 -14.19 -5.70 6.08
C ARG A 67 -14.56 -6.84 7.04
N SER A 68 -14.65 -8.08 6.55
CA SER A 68 -15.02 -9.22 7.40
C SER A 68 -13.90 -9.67 8.36
N ILE A 69 -12.65 -9.26 8.09
CA ILE A 69 -11.47 -9.70 8.84
C ILE A 69 -10.70 -8.57 9.53
N ALA A 70 -11.12 -7.31 9.31
CA ALA A 70 -10.47 -6.11 9.83
C ALA A 70 -11.27 -5.43 10.93
#